data_AF-A0AAQ3MRD5-F1
#
_entry.id   AF-A0AAQ3MRD5-F1
#
_cell.length_a   1.000
_cell.length_b   1.000
_cell.length_c   1.000
_cell.angle_alpha   90.00
_cell.angle_beta   90.00
_cell.angle_gamma   90.00
#
_symmetry.space_group_name_H-M   'P 1'
#
loop_
_entity.id
_entity.type
_entity.pdbx_description
1 polymer ?
#
loop_
_entity_poly.entity_id
_entity_poly.type
_entity_poly.pdbx_seq_one_letter_code
_entity_poly.pdbx_strand_id
1 'polypeptide(L)'
;MRNLIAGVAQENGSITEDIIRNAVSATEDGFLTLVRRSYGIKPLIAAMGSCCLVGVIWKGTLYIANLGDSRAVIGSAGRSNKIIAEQLTKEHNASKEEVRRELRSLHPEDSQIVVMKQGTWRIKGIIQFSHQGVYGSIFGFTPFSSFTQNYVLQEIVYSSCMTSVLVELVKTFMICVYKLFLAYFNKPSWPFAATLNSDSSANLAFAYVSRSIGDAYLKRPEFSFDPSFPRFHLPEPIRRPVLTAEPSICSRVLRPNDKFVIFASDGLWEHLTNQEAAEIVHNNPRTGIARRLLMAALNEAARKREMRYKDLQKIGKGIRRFFHDDITVVVVFIDHEMGGKKVTVPELSIKGFIDTVGPSNFRNLRGLE
;
A
#
# COMPACT_ATOMS: atom_id res chain seq x y z
N MET A 1 8.24 4.33 11.89
CA MET A 1 7.43 3.24 12.46
C MET A 1 8.24 2.14 13.14
N ARG A 2 8.80 1.13 12.44
CA ARG A 2 9.50 -0.04 13.03
C ARG A 2 10.28 0.19 14.34
N ASN A 3 11.24 1.11 14.35
CA ASN A 3 12.11 1.32 15.51
C ASN A 3 11.35 1.82 16.75
N LEU A 4 10.24 2.56 16.56
CA LEU A 4 9.38 3.01 17.65
C LEU A 4 8.62 1.83 18.25
N ILE A 5 8.00 0.98 17.42
CA ILE A 5 7.28 -0.21 17.87
C ILE A 5 8.24 -1.17 18.59
N ALA A 6 9.42 -1.42 18.01
CA ALA A 6 10.41 -2.33 18.58
C ALA A 6 11.01 -1.81 19.90
N GLY A 7 11.37 -0.52 19.97
CA GLY A 7 11.93 0.08 21.19
C GLY A 7 10.92 0.08 22.33
N VAL A 8 9.71 0.61 22.10
CA VAL A 8 8.67 0.70 23.13
C VAL A 8 8.20 -0.69 23.59
N ALA A 9 8.18 -1.69 22.71
CA ALA A 9 7.89 -3.08 23.10
C ALA A 9 8.98 -3.73 23.96
N GLN A 10 10.25 -3.37 23.74
CA GLN A 10 11.38 -3.81 24.56
C GLN A 10 11.39 -3.12 25.93
N GLU A 11 11.09 -1.82 25.97
CA GLU A 11 11.02 -1.02 27.21
C GLU A 11 9.83 -1.44 28.10
N ASN A 12 8.63 -1.58 27.53
CA ASN A 12 7.40 -1.85 28.29
C ASN A 12 7.05 -3.34 28.44
N GLY A 13 7.85 -4.25 27.86
CA GLY A 13 7.63 -5.71 27.89
C GLY A 13 6.30 -6.20 27.29
N SER A 14 5.55 -5.31 26.63
CA SER A 14 4.18 -5.47 26.17
C SER A 14 3.92 -4.64 24.91
N ILE A 15 2.92 -5.05 24.12
CA ILE A 15 2.42 -4.30 22.97
C ILE A 15 0.93 -4.10 23.18
N THR A 16 0.48 -2.88 22.95
CA THR A 16 -0.92 -2.45 23.03
C THR A 16 -1.30 -1.76 21.72
N GLU A 17 -2.61 -1.58 21.50
CA GLU A 17 -3.09 -0.84 20.34
C GLU A 17 -2.59 0.61 20.32
N ASP A 18 -2.48 1.25 21.49
CA ASP A 18 -1.99 2.63 21.61
C ASP A 18 -0.50 2.76 21.27
N ILE A 19 0.35 1.76 21.56
CA ILE A 19 1.75 1.77 21.12
C ILE A 19 1.83 1.83 19.59
N ILE A 20 0.97 1.08 18.91
CA ILE A 20 0.93 1.05 17.44
C ILE A 20 0.33 2.35 16.90
N ARG A 21 -0.76 2.86 17.50
CA ARG A 21 -1.38 4.15 17.16
C ARG A 21 -0.38 5.31 17.29
N ASN A 22 0.36 5.37 18.39
CA ASN A 22 1.38 6.38 18.65
C ASN A 22 2.56 6.26 17.68
N ALA A 23 2.98 5.04 17.31
CA ALA A 23 4.02 4.84 16.31
C ALA A 23 3.60 5.28 14.89
N VAL A 24 2.29 5.18 14.57
CA VAL A 24 1.70 5.73 13.34
C VAL A 24 1.64 7.26 13.42
N SER A 25 1.10 7.84 14.50
CA SER A 25 1.04 9.31 14.70
C SER A 25 2.43 9.94 14.61
N ALA A 26 3.42 9.43 15.33
CA ALA A 26 4.79 9.94 15.30
C ALA A 26 5.44 9.82 13.90
N THR A 27 5.01 8.85 13.07
CA THR A 27 5.47 8.73 11.68
C THR A 27 4.81 9.80 10.79
N GLU A 28 3.52 10.10 10.99
CA GLU A 28 2.82 11.22 10.34
C GLU A 28 3.40 12.58 10.76
N ASP A 29 3.57 12.83 12.06
CA ASP A 29 4.10 14.11 12.59
C ASP A 29 5.54 14.37 12.10
N GLY A 30 6.36 13.33 12.02
CA GLY A 30 7.68 13.39 11.40
C GLY A 30 7.62 13.75 9.91
N PHE A 31 6.67 13.18 9.16
CA PHE A 31 6.46 13.51 7.75
C PHE A 31 5.93 14.94 7.56
N LEU A 32 4.93 15.38 8.34
CA LEU A 32 4.40 16.75 8.28
C LEU A 32 5.48 17.78 8.65
N THR A 33 6.37 17.45 9.59
CA THR A 33 7.54 18.29 9.91
C THR A 33 8.51 18.41 8.73
N LEU A 34 8.75 17.32 7.98
CA LEU A 34 9.54 17.35 6.75
C LEU A 34 8.86 18.19 5.65
N VAL A 35 7.53 18.06 5.50
CA VAL A 35 6.74 18.88 4.57
C VAL A 35 6.92 20.37 4.91
N ARG A 36 6.69 20.79 6.17
CA ARG A 36 6.86 22.20 6.58
C ARG A 36 8.24 22.77 6.23
N ARG A 37 9.31 22.01 6.46
CA ARG A 37 10.69 22.42 6.16
C ARG A 37 11.00 22.49 4.67
N SER A 38 10.31 21.72 3.84
CA SER A 38 10.60 21.56 2.41
C SER A 38 9.61 22.28 1.49
N TYR A 39 8.43 22.66 1.98
CA TYR A 39 7.29 23.11 1.17
C TYR A 39 7.64 24.31 0.29
N GLY A 40 8.29 25.34 0.85
CA GLY A 40 8.69 26.53 0.09
C GLY A 40 9.74 26.29 -1.01
N ILE A 41 10.39 25.13 -1.05
CA ILE A 41 11.37 24.75 -2.08
C ILE A 41 10.79 23.72 -3.05
N LYS A 42 10.02 22.74 -2.55
CA LYS A 42 9.30 21.74 -3.36
C LYS A 42 7.90 21.48 -2.80
N PRO A 43 6.89 22.29 -3.18
CA PRO A 43 5.52 22.17 -2.67
C PRO A 43 4.92 20.78 -2.85
N LEU A 44 5.27 20.08 -3.95
CA LEU A 44 4.80 18.74 -4.28
C LEU A 44 5.02 17.67 -3.19
N ILE A 45 5.92 17.89 -2.22
CA ILE A 45 6.06 17.00 -1.06
C ILE A 45 4.77 16.89 -0.25
N ALA A 46 3.94 17.94 -0.21
CA ALA A 46 2.64 17.92 0.46
C ALA A 46 1.60 17.03 -0.24
N ALA A 47 1.76 16.74 -1.54
CA ALA A 47 0.92 15.83 -2.30
C ALA A 47 1.41 14.36 -2.26
N MET A 48 2.45 14.06 -1.47
CA MET A 48 2.96 12.71 -1.32
C MET A 48 2.30 12.05 -0.11
N GLY A 49 1.71 10.86 -0.32
CA GLY A 49 1.16 10.03 0.73
C GLY A 49 1.27 8.55 0.44
N SER A 50 0.85 7.73 1.40
CA SER A 50 0.93 6.26 1.32
C SER A 50 -0.10 5.58 2.24
N CYS A 51 -0.68 4.48 1.75
CA CYS A 51 -1.42 3.53 2.59
C CYS A 51 -0.43 2.68 3.39
N CYS A 52 -0.77 2.37 4.63
CA CYS A 52 0.11 1.64 5.55
C CYS A 52 -0.68 0.50 6.20
N LEU A 53 -0.17 -0.72 6.09
CA LEU A 53 -0.71 -1.92 6.73
C LEU A 53 0.40 -2.58 7.54
N VAL A 54 0.25 -2.58 8.86
CA VAL A 54 1.22 -3.13 9.81
C VAL A 54 0.63 -4.37 10.47
N GLY A 55 1.41 -5.43 10.57
CA GLY A 55 1.11 -6.60 11.39
C GLY A 55 2.20 -6.78 12.44
N VAL A 56 1.83 -6.88 13.72
CA VAL A 56 2.74 -7.17 14.82
C VAL A 56 2.26 -8.43 15.52
N ILE A 57 3.05 -9.50 15.49
CA ILE A 57 2.80 -10.67 16.34
C ILE A 57 3.68 -10.50 17.59
N TRP A 58 3.06 -10.59 18.76
CA TRP A 58 3.73 -10.47 20.06
C TRP A 58 3.10 -11.44 21.06
N LYS A 59 3.89 -12.34 21.64
CA LYS A 59 3.44 -13.33 22.63
C LYS A 59 2.14 -14.06 22.22
N GLY A 60 2.06 -14.50 20.96
CA GLY A 60 0.89 -15.21 20.40
C GLY A 60 -0.32 -14.34 20.04
N THR A 61 -0.26 -13.02 20.25
CA THR A 61 -1.32 -12.08 19.81
C THR A 61 -0.86 -11.34 18.55
N LEU A 62 -1.71 -11.33 17.53
CA LEU A 62 -1.56 -10.55 16.30
C LEU A 62 -2.31 -9.23 16.42
N TYR A 63 -1.59 -8.12 16.33
CA TYR A 63 -2.10 -6.77 16.21
C TYR A 63 -1.94 -6.31 14.77
N ILE A 64 -2.97 -5.66 14.20
CA ILE A 64 -2.95 -5.14 12.84
C ILE A 64 -3.43 -3.70 12.86
N ALA A 65 -2.66 -2.79 12.26
CA ALA A 65 -3.06 -1.41 12.02
C ALA A 65 -3.16 -1.17 10.51
N ASN A 66 -4.28 -0.60 10.05
CA ASN A 66 -4.52 -0.32 8.64
C ASN A 66 -4.88 1.15 8.39
N LEU A 67 -4.25 1.73 7.37
CA LEU A 67 -4.51 3.03 6.77
C LEU A 67 -4.66 2.84 5.27
N GLY A 68 -5.84 3.14 4.74
CA GLY A 68 -6.16 2.95 3.33
C GLY A 68 -6.80 1.60 3.03
N ASP A 69 -6.49 1.05 1.85
CA ASP A 69 -7.20 -0.05 1.19
C ASP A 69 -6.37 -1.33 0.98
N SER A 70 -5.17 -1.38 1.56
CA SER A 70 -4.49 -2.65 1.81
C SER A 70 -5.33 -3.52 2.77
N ARG A 71 -5.19 -4.85 2.67
CA ARG A 71 -6.00 -5.81 3.43
C ARG A 71 -5.14 -6.95 3.98
N ALA A 72 -5.47 -7.39 5.19
CA ALA A 72 -4.93 -8.60 5.80
C ALA A 72 -6.03 -9.68 5.92
N VAL A 73 -5.68 -10.92 5.56
CA VAL A 73 -6.58 -12.09 5.56
C VAL A 73 -5.88 -13.24 6.26
N ILE A 74 -6.51 -13.82 7.28
CA ILE A 74 -6.01 -15.02 7.97
C ILE A 74 -6.64 -16.28 7.35
N GLY A 75 -5.81 -17.28 7.09
CA GLY A 75 -6.25 -18.62 6.68
C GLY A 75 -6.30 -19.54 7.88
N SER A 76 -7.49 -20.00 8.24
CA SER A 76 -7.71 -20.96 9.33
C SER A 76 -8.10 -22.33 8.79
N ALA A 77 -7.50 -23.41 9.30
CA ALA A 77 -7.96 -24.76 9.02
C ALA A 77 -9.37 -24.96 9.61
N GLY A 78 -10.30 -25.32 8.74
CA GLY A 78 -11.67 -25.71 9.07
C GLY A 78 -11.83 -27.22 9.18
N ARG A 79 -13.08 -27.69 9.12
CA ARG A 79 -13.39 -29.12 9.06
C ARG A 79 -12.94 -29.71 7.71
N SER A 80 -12.62 -31.01 7.71
CA SER A 80 -12.23 -31.77 6.50
C SER A 80 -11.06 -31.17 5.70
N ASN A 81 -10.06 -30.62 6.40
CA ASN A 81 -8.85 -30.01 5.81
C ASN A 81 -9.10 -28.85 4.83
N LYS A 82 -10.30 -28.25 4.82
CA LYS A 82 -10.59 -27.04 4.04
C LYS A 82 -10.05 -25.80 4.75
N ILE A 83 -9.38 -24.91 4.01
CA ILE A 83 -8.98 -23.59 4.51
C ILE A 83 -10.17 -22.62 4.49
N ILE A 84 -10.29 -21.79 5.52
CA ILE A 84 -11.31 -20.72 5.63
C ILE A 84 -10.57 -19.39 5.70
N ALA A 85 -10.89 -18.48 4.78
CA ALA A 85 -10.36 -17.12 4.77
C ALA A 85 -11.21 -16.16 5.61
N GLU A 86 -10.58 -15.44 6.53
CA GLU A 86 -11.21 -14.43 7.39
C GLU A 86 -10.45 -13.10 7.22
N GLN A 87 -11.17 -12.01 6.88
CA GLN A 87 -10.57 -10.69 6.71
C GLN A 87 -10.44 -9.99 8.07
N LEU A 88 -9.23 -9.56 8.42
CA LEU A 88 -8.93 -8.94 9.72
C LEU A 88 -8.96 -7.39 9.69
N THR A 89 -8.92 -6.78 8.50
CA THR A 89 -8.81 -5.33 8.33
C THR A 89 -10.08 -4.71 7.77
N LYS A 90 -10.48 -3.55 8.31
CA LYS A 90 -11.39 -2.63 7.64
C LYS A 90 -10.63 -1.88 6.54
N GLU A 91 -11.28 -1.68 5.39
CA GLU A 91 -10.71 -0.99 4.23
C GLU A 91 -11.28 0.42 4.13
N HIS A 92 -10.39 1.41 4.09
CA HIS A 92 -10.75 2.83 4.15
C HIS A 92 -10.99 3.44 2.77
N ASN A 93 -11.65 2.71 1.88
CA ASN A 93 -11.85 3.06 0.46
C ASN A 93 -13.27 3.60 0.22
N ALA A 94 -13.41 4.66 -0.59
CA ALA A 94 -14.69 5.30 -0.91
C ALA A 94 -15.70 4.38 -1.63
N SER A 95 -15.29 3.23 -2.17
CA SER A 95 -16.24 2.19 -2.60
C SER A 95 -17.13 1.69 -1.46
N LYS A 96 -16.59 1.61 -0.22
CA LYS A 96 -17.30 1.16 0.97
C LYS A 96 -18.30 2.20 1.44
N GLU A 97 -19.56 1.81 1.64
CA GLU A 97 -20.62 2.73 2.09
C GLU A 97 -20.34 3.32 3.48
N GLU A 98 -19.70 2.55 4.37
CA GLU A 98 -19.33 3.03 5.72
C GLU A 98 -18.39 4.23 5.67
N VAL A 99 -17.36 4.17 4.82
CA VAL A 99 -16.42 5.28 4.58
C VAL A 99 -17.14 6.49 3.98
N ARG A 100 -18.12 6.27 3.09
CA ARG A 100 -18.93 7.35 2.51
C ARG A 100 -19.85 8.01 3.54
N ARG A 101 -20.42 7.23 4.46
CA ARG A 101 -21.21 7.75 5.60
C ARG A 101 -20.33 8.51 6.58
N GLU A 102 -19.14 8.00 6.91
CA GLU A 102 -18.15 8.67 7.77
C GLU A 102 -17.73 10.04 7.19
N LEU A 103 -17.31 10.07 5.92
CA LEU A 103 -16.90 11.31 5.24
C LEU A 103 -18.00 12.39 5.23
N ARG A 104 -19.25 12.01 4.92
CA ARG A 104 -20.42 12.91 4.95
C ARG A 104 -20.73 13.41 6.37
N SER A 105 -20.64 12.55 7.38
CA SER A 105 -20.86 12.90 8.78
C SER A 105 -19.83 13.92 9.29
N LEU A 106 -18.56 13.77 8.89
CA LEU A 106 -17.48 14.70 9.23
C LEU A 106 -17.57 16.03 8.45
N HIS A 107 -18.26 16.05 7.31
CA HIS A 107 -18.36 17.20 6.41
C HIS A 107 -19.81 17.45 5.95
N PRO A 108 -20.75 17.74 6.87
CA PRO A 108 -22.17 17.91 6.54
C PRO A 108 -22.43 19.08 5.58
N GLU A 109 -21.60 20.13 5.65
CA GLU A 109 -21.68 21.33 4.81
C GLU A 109 -21.07 21.14 3.40
N ASP A 110 -20.35 20.03 3.15
CA ASP A 110 -19.60 19.81 1.90
C ASP A 110 -20.26 18.72 1.06
N SER A 111 -21.25 19.10 0.26
CA SER A 111 -21.95 18.20 -0.66
C SER A 111 -21.03 17.53 -1.69
N GLN A 112 -19.80 18.05 -1.87
CA GLN A 112 -18.79 17.51 -2.79
C GLN A 112 -17.75 16.62 -2.09
N ILE A 113 -17.83 16.39 -0.77
CA ILE A 113 -16.85 15.58 -0.01
C ILE A 113 -16.68 14.18 -0.59
N VAL A 114 -17.78 13.55 -1.04
CA VAL A 114 -17.75 12.24 -1.69
C VAL A 114 -18.83 12.12 -2.77
N VAL A 115 -18.40 11.93 -4.02
CA VAL A 115 -19.25 12.01 -5.22
C VAL A 115 -19.07 10.81 -6.13
N MET A 116 -20.14 10.36 -6.77
CA MET A 116 -20.07 9.33 -7.81
C MET A 116 -19.72 9.99 -9.15
N LYS A 117 -18.59 9.62 -9.76
CA LYS A 117 -18.18 10.09 -11.09
C LYS A 117 -17.79 8.90 -11.97
N GLN A 118 -18.45 8.76 -13.11
CA GLN A 118 -18.17 7.72 -14.11
C GLN A 118 -18.10 6.30 -13.50
N GLY A 119 -19.12 5.94 -12.71
CA GLY A 119 -19.23 4.62 -12.06
C GLY A 119 -18.32 4.41 -10.85
N THR A 120 -17.50 5.39 -10.45
CA THR A 120 -16.60 5.27 -9.29
C THR A 120 -16.79 6.39 -8.27
N TRP A 121 -16.77 6.06 -6.98
CA TRP A 121 -16.80 7.03 -5.89
C TRP A 121 -15.46 7.77 -5.76
N ARG A 122 -15.50 9.09 -5.60
CA ARG A 122 -14.33 9.99 -5.50
C ARG A 122 -14.44 10.85 -4.25
N ILE A 123 -13.33 11.10 -3.57
CA ILE A 123 -13.24 12.00 -2.41
C ILE A 123 -12.78 13.39 -2.88
N LYS A 124 -13.28 14.48 -2.27
CA LYS A 124 -12.89 15.86 -2.60
C LYS A 124 -11.37 16.04 -2.60
N GLY A 125 -10.88 16.78 -3.57
CA GLY A 125 -9.46 17.08 -3.74
C GLY A 125 -8.59 15.95 -4.28
N ILE A 126 -9.13 14.74 -4.41
CA ILE A 126 -8.43 13.64 -5.07
C ILE A 126 -8.87 13.55 -6.52
N ILE A 127 -8.16 14.29 -7.38
CA ILE A 127 -8.52 14.45 -8.79
C ILE A 127 -7.92 13.34 -9.65
N GLN A 128 -8.79 12.75 -10.47
CA GLN A 128 -8.44 12.00 -11.67
C GLN A 128 -8.87 12.77 -12.90
N PHE A 129 -8.13 12.62 -14.00
CA PHE A 129 -8.48 13.18 -15.29
C PHE A 129 -9.92 12.79 -15.69
N SER A 130 -10.82 13.78 -15.73
CA SER A 130 -11.96 13.75 -16.62
C SER A 130 -11.45 13.99 -18.05
N HIS A 131 -12.01 13.30 -19.03
CA HIS A 131 -11.59 13.46 -20.43
C HIS A 131 -11.78 14.87 -20.92
N GLN A 132 -10.66 15.51 -21.27
CA GLN A 132 -10.38 16.56 -22.28
C GLN A 132 -8.86 16.90 -22.22
N GLY A 133 -7.95 16.43 -23.09
CA GLY A 133 -8.16 15.66 -24.33
C GLY A 133 -6.93 15.36 -25.24
N VAL A 134 -7.22 14.98 -26.50
CA VAL A 134 -6.42 14.72 -27.73
C VAL A 134 -4.96 14.19 -27.62
N TYR A 135 -4.79 12.99 -28.18
CA TYR A 135 -3.63 12.39 -28.86
C TYR A 135 -2.23 13.06 -28.82
N GLY A 136 -1.23 12.25 -28.45
CA GLY A 136 0.18 12.62 -28.54
C GLY A 136 0.73 12.59 -29.97
N SER A 137 1.51 13.63 -30.30
CA SER A 137 2.57 13.74 -31.32
C SER A 137 2.90 15.24 -31.38
N ILE A 138 4.19 15.60 -31.43
CA ILE A 138 4.69 16.98 -31.33
C ILE A 138 4.66 17.52 -29.88
N PHE A 139 5.77 18.13 -29.47
CA PHE A 139 6.15 18.55 -28.11
C PHE A 139 6.46 17.41 -27.12
N GLY A 140 7.72 17.39 -26.68
CA GLY A 140 8.28 16.38 -25.78
C GLY A 140 7.81 16.55 -24.33
N PHE A 141 6.56 16.21 -24.05
CA PHE A 141 6.16 15.81 -22.71
C PHE A 141 6.83 14.48 -22.39
N THR A 142 7.87 14.49 -21.56
CA THR A 142 8.12 13.35 -20.69
C THR A 142 6.98 13.32 -19.67
N PRO A 143 6.09 12.30 -19.68
CA PRO A 143 5.20 12.13 -18.55
C PRO A 143 6.08 11.85 -17.31
N PHE A 144 5.51 11.97 -16.12
CA PHE A 144 6.08 11.35 -14.92
C PHE A 144 5.90 9.81 -15.01
N SER A 145 6.45 9.19 -16.07
CA SER A 145 6.35 7.78 -16.46
C SER A 145 7.40 6.90 -15.77
N SER A 146 8.20 7.48 -14.87
CA SER A 146 9.22 6.82 -14.07
C SER A 146 8.70 6.08 -12.83
N PHE A 147 7.37 5.97 -12.68
CA PHE A 147 6.76 4.96 -11.81
C PHE A 147 6.97 3.57 -12.45
N THR A 148 8.12 2.98 -12.14
CA THR A 148 8.31 1.53 -12.28
C THR A 148 7.23 0.83 -11.48
N GLN A 149 6.52 -0.11 -12.10
CA GLN A 149 5.58 -0.96 -11.40
C GLN A 149 6.38 -1.97 -10.60
N ASN A 150 6.23 -1.97 -9.28
CA ASN A 150 7.13 -2.64 -8.34
C ASN A 150 6.36 -3.76 -7.63
N TYR A 151 6.88 -4.98 -7.74
CA TYR A 151 6.38 -6.13 -6.99
C TYR A 151 7.24 -6.34 -5.75
N VAL A 152 6.65 -6.23 -4.57
CA VAL A 152 7.29 -6.58 -3.30
C VAL A 152 6.69 -7.90 -2.83
N LEU A 153 7.54 -8.92 -2.71
CA LEU A 153 7.16 -10.29 -2.36
C LEU A 153 7.98 -10.72 -1.16
N GLN A 154 7.32 -11.22 -0.11
CA GLN A 154 8.00 -11.71 1.09
C GLN A 154 7.28 -12.93 1.66
N GLU A 155 8.09 -13.86 2.16
CA GLU A 155 7.65 -15.06 2.87
C GLU A 155 8.30 -15.02 4.26
N ILE A 156 7.48 -15.17 5.30
CA ILE A 156 7.89 -15.13 6.70
C ILE A 156 7.34 -16.38 7.39
N VAL A 157 8.11 -16.98 8.28
CA VAL A 157 7.65 -18.06 9.16
C VAL A 157 7.67 -17.52 10.59
N TYR A 158 6.50 -17.48 11.23
CA TYR A 158 6.38 -17.25 12.67
C TYR A 158 6.20 -18.61 13.36
N SER A 159 7.12 -18.94 14.25
CA SER A 159 6.98 -20.08 15.16
C SER A 159 6.51 -19.61 16.52
N SER A 160 5.72 -20.42 17.23
CA SER A 160 5.31 -20.16 18.61
C SER A 160 6.47 -20.00 19.61
N CYS A 161 7.70 -20.40 19.26
CA CYS A 161 8.90 -20.12 20.04
C CYS A 161 9.50 -18.72 19.81
N MET A 162 9.04 -17.97 18.81
CA MET A 162 9.43 -16.58 18.58
C MET A 162 8.63 -15.66 19.50
N THR A 163 9.31 -14.75 20.19
CA THR A 163 8.66 -13.76 21.07
C THR A 163 7.88 -12.71 20.28
N SER A 164 8.37 -12.35 19.08
CA SER A 164 7.76 -11.33 18.23
C SER A 164 8.12 -11.42 16.74
N VAL A 165 7.23 -10.95 15.87
CA VAL A 165 7.49 -10.65 14.45
C VAL A 165 6.81 -9.33 14.07
N LEU A 166 7.52 -8.46 13.33
CA LEU A 166 6.96 -7.25 12.73
C LEU A 166 6.90 -7.39 11.20
N VAL A 167 5.72 -7.12 10.66
CA VAL A 167 5.43 -6.99 9.22
C VAL A 167 4.98 -5.56 8.96
N GLU A 168 5.62 -4.88 8.00
CA GLU A 168 5.27 -3.50 7.63
C GLU A 168 5.09 -3.44 6.12
N LEU A 169 3.83 -3.40 5.67
CA LEU A 169 3.46 -3.11 4.28
C LEU A 169 3.16 -1.62 4.13
N VAL A 170 4.13 -0.89 3.58
CA VAL A 170 3.91 0.46 3.09
C VAL A 170 3.63 0.38 1.59
N LYS A 171 2.43 0.77 1.13
CA LYS A 171 2.16 0.85 -0.31
C LYS A 171 3.15 1.82 -0.93
N THR A 172 3.85 1.35 -1.96
CA THR A 172 5.16 1.91 -2.35
C THR A 172 5.07 3.23 -3.12
N PHE A 173 4.69 4.30 -2.42
CA PHE A 173 5.09 5.68 -2.74
C PHE A 173 6.27 6.15 -1.86
N MET A 174 6.73 5.36 -0.88
CA MET A 174 8.03 5.59 -0.22
C MET A 174 9.22 5.40 -1.18
N ILE A 175 9.12 4.59 -2.24
CA ILE A 175 10.11 4.65 -3.35
C ILE A 175 10.04 6.01 -4.04
N CYS A 176 8.86 6.64 -4.15
CA CYS A 176 8.77 8.00 -4.67
C CYS A 176 9.44 8.99 -3.71
N VAL A 177 9.19 8.94 -2.40
CA VAL A 177 9.90 9.80 -1.44
C VAL A 177 11.41 9.56 -1.48
N TYR A 178 11.88 8.31 -1.51
CA TYR A 178 13.31 7.96 -1.51
C TYR A 178 14.00 8.27 -2.86
N LYS A 179 13.33 8.05 -4.01
CA LYS A 179 13.83 8.44 -5.33
C LYS A 179 13.74 9.95 -5.56
N LEU A 180 12.73 10.64 -5.02
CA LEU A 180 12.64 12.11 -5.07
C LEU A 180 13.67 12.75 -4.14
N PHE A 181 13.99 12.12 -2.99
CA PHE A 181 15.09 12.50 -2.09
C PHE A 181 16.46 12.27 -2.76
N LEU A 182 16.69 11.11 -3.38
CA LEU A 182 17.91 10.85 -4.17
C LEU A 182 18.04 11.77 -5.39
N ALA A 183 16.94 12.08 -6.07
CA ALA A 183 16.91 13.08 -7.15
C ALA A 183 17.09 14.51 -6.63
N TYR A 184 16.68 14.80 -5.38
CA TYR A 184 16.81 16.11 -4.74
C TYR A 184 18.28 16.54 -4.67
N PHE A 185 19.16 15.61 -4.29
CA PHE A 185 20.57 15.88 -4.07
C PHE A 185 21.44 15.75 -5.33
N ASN A 186 20.89 15.36 -6.50
CA ASN A 186 21.71 14.93 -7.64
C ASN A 186 21.39 15.48 -9.05
N LYS A 187 20.49 16.46 -9.25
CA LYS A 187 20.59 17.40 -10.41
C LYS A 187 19.64 18.61 -10.41
N PRO A 188 20.04 19.76 -11.01
CA PRO A 188 19.22 20.97 -11.05
C PRO A 188 18.81 21.40 -12.49
N SER A 189 17.59 21.05 -12.92
CA SER A 189 16.77 21.80 -13.91
C SER A 189 15.57 20.98 -14.39
N TRP A 190 14.36 21.57 -14.40
CA TRP A 190 13.38 21.39 -15.50
C TRP A 190 12.29 22.48 -15.46
N PRO A 191 11.82 23.05 -16.59
CA PRO A 191 10.88 24.18 -16.60
C PRO A 191 9.49 23.93 -17.26
N PHE A 192 8.54 24.77 -16.84
CA PHE A 192 7.39 25.35 -17.58
C PHE A 192 6.09 24.56 -17.90
N ALA A 193 5.04 25.34 -18.24
CA ALA A 193 3.61 24.99 -18.25
C ALA A 193 2.90 25.32 -19.60
N ALA A 194 1.75 24.68 -19.89
CA ALA A 194 0.77 25.06 -20.93
C ALA A 194 -0.59 24.32 -20.81
N THR A 195 -1.59 24.72 -21.62
CA THR A 195 -3.07 24.51 -21.48
C THR A 195 -3.66 23.28 -22.24
N LEU A 196 -4.94 22.93 -22.00
CA LEU A 196 -5.65 21.67 -22.35
C LEU A 196 -6.76 21.80 -23.45
N ASN A 197 -7.16 20.69 -24.13
CA ASN A 197 -8.57 20.42 -24.60
C ASN A 197 -8.89 19.02 -25.25
N SER A 198 -10.15 18.57 -25.08
CA SER A 198 -11.07 17.56 -25.76
C SER A 198 -10.80 16.06 -26.06
N ASP A 199 -11.44 15.17 -25.27
CA ASP A 199 -11.79 13.71 -25.43
C ASP A 199 -10.68 12.66 -25.76
N SER A 200 -10.87 11.32 -25.68
CA SER A 200 -11.37 10.42 -24.60
C SER A 200 -10.81 8.98 -24.83
N SER A 201 -10.97 7.89 -24.05
CA SER A 201 -11.64 7.61 -22.75
C SER A 201 -10.94 6.47 -21.93
N ALA A 202 -10.90 6.55 -20.57
CA ALA A 202 -10.53 5.52 -19.56
C ALA A 202 -10.44 6.13 -18.12
N ASN A 203 -10.96 5.44 -17.08
CA ASN A 203 -10.76 5.81 -15.65
C ASN A 203 -9.69 4.91 -15.01
N LEU A 204 -8.66 5.46 -14.35
CA LEU A 204 -7.81 4.60 -13.50
C LEU A 204 -6.97 5.27 -12.40
N ALA A 205 -7.33 4.97 -11.15
CA ALA A 205 -6.63 5.15 -9.86
C ALA A 205 -5.76 6.42 -9.61
N PHE A 206 -6.33 7.38 -8.88
CA PHE A 206 -5.64 8.19 -7.86
C PHE A 206 -6.63 8.40 -6.71
N ALA A 207 -6.11 8.37 -5.47
CA ALA A 207 -6.70 7.83 -4.24
C ALA A 207 -8.25 7.75 -4.09
N TYR A 208 -8.70 6.54 -3.76
CA TYR A 208 -10.03 6.27 -3.20
C TYR A 208 -10.03 6.27 -1.67
N VAL A 209 -8.86 6.42 -1.04
CA VAL A 209 -8.71 6.21 0.40
C VAL A 209 -9.06 7.45 1.20
N SER A 210 -9.76 7.26 2.32
CA SER A 210 -10.02 8.27 3.34
C SER A 210 -8.92 8.38 4.41
N ARG A 211 -7.96 7.43 4.39
CA ARG A 211 -6.89 7.34 5.39
C ARG A 211 -5.53 7.02 4.77
N SER A 212 -4.51 7.77 5.15
CA SER A 212 -3.13 7.64 4.65
C SER A 212 -2.13 8.32 5.60
N ILE A 213 -0.84 7.99 5.48
CA ILE A 213 0.26 8.84 5.96
C ILE A 213 0.62 9.80 4.83
N GLY A 214 0.91 11.07 5.15
CA GLY A 214 1.19 12.11 4.16
C GLY A 214 -0.08 12.76 3.59
N ASP A 215 -0.12 13.06 2.29
CA ASP A 215 -1.23 13.80 1.65
C ASP A 215 -1.60 15.10 2.40
N ALA A 216 -0.58 15.82 2.86
CA ALA A 216 -0.68 16.93 3.79
C ALA A 216 -1.62 18.06 3.29
N TYR A 217 -1.71 18.28 1.97
CA TYR A 217 -2.65 19.24 1.35
C TYR A 217 -4.13 18.92 1.57
N LEU A 218 -4.47 17.66 1.87
CA LEU A 218 -5.83 17.21 2.21
C LEU A 218 -6.06 17.15 3.73
N LYS A 219 -5.05 17.51 4.54
CA LYS A 219 -5.08 17.44 6.01
C LYS A 219 -4.92 18.80 6.69
N ARG A 220 -4.12 19.71 6.12
CA ARG A 220 -3.83 21.02 6.70
C ARG A 220 -3.98 22.11 5.63
N PRO A 221 -4.76 23.19 5.89
CA PRO A 221 -4.89 24.32 4.96
C PRO A 221 -3.54 24.98 4.63
N GLU A 222 -2.57 24.94 5.54
CA GLU A 222 -1.22 25.50 5.37
C GLU A 222 -0.41 24.88 4.22
N PHE A 223 -0.85 23.76 3.65
CA PHE A 223 -0.24 23.12 2.47
C PHE A 223 -1.17 23.10 1.25
N SER A 224 -2.22 23.95 1.22
CA SER A 224 -3.08 24.09 0.04
C SER A 224 -2.27 24.58 -1.16
N PHE A 225 -2.33 23.85 -2.26
CA PHE A 225 -1.69 24.25 -3.51
C PHE A 225 -2.40 25.43 -4.16
N ASP A 226 -1.62 26.35 -4.73
CA ASP A 226 -2.12 27.45 -5.56
C ASP A 226 -2.48 26.94 -6.99
N PRO A 227 -3.17 27.76 -7.81
CA PRO A 227 -3.62 27.35 -9.15
C PRO A 227 -2.52 26.90 -10.12
N SER A 228 -1.24 27.21 -9.88
CA SER A 228 -0.12 26.70 -10.70
C SER A 228 0.08 25.18 -10.59
N PHE A 229 -0.52 24.53 -9.58
CA PHE A 229 -0.58 23.08 -9.43
C PHE A 229 -2.01 22.56 -9.66
N PRO A 230 -2.59 22.67 -10.86
CA PRO A 230 -4.02 22.45 -11.11
C PRO A 230 -4.52 21.02 -10.78
N ARG A 231 -3.61 20.05 -10.65
CA ARG A 231 -3.92 18.68 -10.22
C ARG A 231 -4.23 18.54 -8.72
N PHE A 232 -3.64 19.40 -7.89
CA PHE A 232 -3.71 19.33 -6.42
C PHE A 232 -4.34 20.60 -5.80
N HIS A 233 -4.54 21.64 -6.62
CA HIS A 233 -5.27 22.84 -6.24
C HIS A 233 -6.73 22.50 -5.91
N LEU A 234 -7.21 23.04 -4.79
CA LEU A 234 -8.59 22.93 -4.36
C LEU A 234 -9.24 24.30 -4.58
N PRO A 235 -10.34 24.41 -5.35
CA PRO A 235 -11.01 25.69 -5.61
C PRO A 235 -11.46 26.41 -4.33
N GLU A 236 -11.72 25.65 -3.27
CA GLU A 236 -12.00 26.13 -1.93
C GLU A 236 -11.01 25.49 -0.94
N PRO A 237 -10.42 26.26 0.01
CA PRO A 237 -9.63 25.71 1.10
C PRO A 237 -10.43 24.71 1.94
N ILE A 238 -9.79 23.62 2.34
CA ILE A 238 -10.40 22.65 3.26
C ILE A 238 -10.67 23.28 4.63
N ARG A 239 -11.90 23.18 5.11
CA ARG A 239 -12.28 23.65 6.47
C ARG A 239 -11.97 22.62 7.56
N ARG A 240 -11.82 21.34 7.17
CA ARG A 240 -11.55 20.18 8.02
C ARG A 240 -10.64 19.21 7.25
N PRO A 241 -9.85 18.35 7.91
CA PRO A 241 -9.07 17.32 7.24
C PRO A 241 -9.99 16.37 6.46
N VAL A 242 -9.77 16.27 5.14
CA VAL A 242 -10.46 15.33 4.24
C VAL A 242 -9.93 13.91 4.43
N LEU A 243 -8.65 13.79 4.78
CA LEU A 243 -7.97 12.53 5.12
C LEU A 243 -7.52 12.53 6.57
N THR A 244 -7.35 11.32 7.14
CA THR A 244 -6.73 11.14 8.46
C THR A 244 -5.60 10.11 8.43
N ALA A 245 -4.61 10.27 9.31
CA ALA A 245 -3.56 9.28 9.58
C ALA A 245 -3.95 8.31 10.72
N GLU A 246 -5.20 8.35 11.19
CA GLU A 246 -5.69 7.53 12.30
C GLU A 246 -5.98 6.08 11.88
N PRO A 247 -5.22 5.07 12.34
CA PRO A 247 -5.36 3.69 11.88
C PRO A 247 -6.61 3.01 12.44
N SER A 248 -7.27 2.16 11.64
CA SER A 248 -8.10 1.12 12.24
C SER A 248 -7.18 0.05 12.84
N ILE A 249 -7.34 -0.26 14.11
CA ILE A 249 -6.57 -1.32 14.77
C ILE A 249 -7.49 -2.52 15.04
N CYS A 250 -6.95 -3.72 14.86
CA CYS A 250 -7.58 -4.99 15.18
C CYS A 250 -6.56 -5.87 15.92
N SER A 251 -6.95 -6.44 17.05
CA SER A 251 -6.15 -7.40 17.82
C SER A 251 -6.84 -8.78 17.86
N ARG A 252 -6.04 -9.85 17.72
CA ARG A 252 -6.51 -11.24 17.70
C ARG A 252 -5.49 -12.16 18.36
N VAL A 253 -5.93 -12.98 19.31
CA VAL A 253 -5.14 -14.11 19.82
C VAL A 253 -5.08 -15.20 18.73
N LEU A 254 -3.87 -15.61 18.34
CA LEU A 254 -3.67 -16.65 17.32
C LEU A 254 -4.13 -18.02 17.86
N ARG A 255 -4.98 -18.70 17.09
CA ARG A 255 -5.57 -19.99 17.47
C ARG A 255 -4.80 -21.15 16.82
N PRO A 256 -4.72 -22.36 17.41
CA PRO A 256 -3.98 -23.50 16.83
C PRO A 256 -4.39 -23.92 15.40
N ASN A 257 -5.58 -23.53 14.97
CA ASN A 257 -6.07 -23.77 13.62
C ASN A 257 -5.72 -22.65 12.63
N ASP A 258 -5.29 -21.48 13.07
CA ASP A 258 -4.79 -20.42 12.19
C ASP A 258 -3.45 -20.90 11.57
N LYS A 259 -3.31 -20.86 10.24
CA LYS A 259 -2.15 -21.44 9.52
C LYS A 259 -1.26 -20.41 8.83
N PHE A 260 -1.83 -19.29 8.40
CA PHE A 260 -1.08 -18.19 7.82
C PHE A 260 -1.89 -16.88 7.82
N VAL A 261 -1.19 -15.76 7.64
CA VAL A 261 -1.78 -14.45 7.35
C VAL A 261 -1.20 -13.93 6.03
N ILE A 262 -2.07 -13.54 5.12
CA ILE A 262 -1.73 -12.83 3.88
C ILE A 262 -1.94 -11.34 4.14
N PHE A 263 -0.87 -10.55 4.05
CA PHE A 263 -0.95 -9.09 3.97
C PHE A 263 -0.70 -8.71 2.51
N ALA A 264 -1.56 -7.90 1.89
CA ALA A 264 -1.31 -7.43 0.52
C ALA A 264 -1.98 -6.08 0.22
N SER A 265 -1.45 -5.40 -0.82
CA SER A 265 -2.14 -4.25 -1.45
C SER A 265 -3.42 -4.69 -2.16
N ASP A 266 -4.35 -3.74 -2.33
CA ASP A 266 -5.52 -3.88 -3.21
C ASP A 266 -5.19 -4.43 -4.61
N GLY A 267 -4.02 -4.15 -5.19
CA GLY A 267 -3.60 -4.74 -6.46
C GLY A 267 -3.61 -6.29 -6.47
N LEU A 268 -3.57 -6.96 -5.32
CA LEU A 268 -3.89 -8.39 -5.23
C LEU A 268 -5.42 -8.61 -5.18
N TRP A 269 -6.10 -7.87 -4.30
CA TRP A 269 -7.51 -8.04 -3.93
C TRP A 269 -8.53 -7.52 -4.97
N GLU A 270 -8.10 -6.72 -5.95
CA GLU A 270 -8.86 -6.36 -7.16
C GLU A 270 -8.99 -7.55 -8.13
N HIS A 271 -8.10 -8.53 -8.01
CA HIS A 271 -8.06 -9.69 -8.90
C HIS A 271 -8.45 -10.99 -8.18
N LEU A 272 -8.04 -11.21 -6.93
CA LEU A 272 -8.37 -12.42 -6.17
C LEU A 272 -9.31 -12.15 -4.99
N THR A 273 -10.27 -13.03 -4.76
CA THR A 273 -11.05 -13.05 -3.52
C THR A 273 -10.20 -13.55 -2.34
N ASN A 274 -10.65 -13.24 -1.12
CA ASN A 274 -9.99 -13.71 0.11
C ASN A 274 -9.84 -15.24 0.15
N GLN A 275 -10.85 -15.97 -0.32
CA GLN A 275 -10.88 -17.43 -0.30
C GLN A 275 -9.97 -18.04 -1.38
N GLU A 276 -9.97 -17.53 -2.61
CA GLU A 276 -9.05 -17.99 -3.66
C GLU A 276 -7.59 -17.79 -3.26
N ALA A 277 -7.26 -16.63 -2.67
CA ALA A 277 -5.91 -16.35 -2.18
C ALA A 277 -5.50 -17.34 -1.06
N ALA A 278 -6.40 -17.63 -0.11
CA ALA A 278 -6.15 -18.62 0.94
C ALA A 278 -6.01 -20.05 0.38
N GLU A 279 -6.81 -20.43 -0.61
CA GLU A 279 -6.73 -21.74 -1.27
C GLU A 279 -5.43 -21.89 -2.08
N ILE A 280 -4.96 -20.81 -2.72
CA ILE A 280 -3.62 -20.81 -3.35
C ILE A 280 -2.54 -21.05 -2.30
N VAL A 281 -2.55 -20.37 -1.15
CA VAL A 281 -1.56 -20.55 -0.08
C VAL A 281 -1.62 -21.94 0.55
N HIS A 282 -2.82 -22.48 0.79
CA HIS A 282 -3.01 -23.80 1.42
C HIS A 282 -2.61 -24.97 0.52
N ASN A 283 -2.93 -24.89 -0.78
CA ASN A 283 -2.75 -26.00 -1.72
C ASN A 283 -1.39 -26.02 -2.44
N ASN A 284 -0.44 -25.15 -2.08
CA ASN A 284 0.87 -25.04 -2.75
C ASN A 284 2.03 -25.00 -1.75
N PRO A 285 3.26 -25.35 -2.18
CA PRO A 285 4.46 -25.21 -1.35
C PRO A 285 4.67 -23.77 -0.86
N ARG A 286 5.18 -23.63 0.37
CA ARG A 286 5.51 -22.31 0.97
C ARG A 286 6.46 -21.50 0.10
N THR A 287 7.49 -22.15 -0.44
CA THR A 287 8.54 -21.52 -1.25
C THR A 287 7.99 -20.90 -2.53
N GLY A 288 8.11 -19.59 -2.67
CA GLY A 288 7.64 -18.83 -3.83
C GLY A 288 6.12 -18.63 -3.87
N ILE A 289 5.43 -18.82 -2.74
CA ILE A 289 3.98 -18.62 -2.65
C ILE A 289 3.56 -17.17 -2.90
N ALA A 290 4.36 -16.18 -2.47
CA ALA A 290 4.06 -14.77 -2.72
C ALA A 290 4.11 -14.48 -4.24
N ARG A 291 5.09 -15.08 -4.93
CA ARG A 291 5.18 -15.02 -6.41
C ARG A 291 4.01 -15.74 -7.09
N ARG A 292 3.49 -16.82 -6.49
CA ARG A 292 2.32 -17.55 -7.02
C ARG A 292 1.04 -16.73 -6.93
N LEU A 293 0.80 -16.08 -5.79
CA LEU A 293 -0.30 -15.13 -5.60
C LEU A 293 -0.23 -13.97 -6.61
N LEU A 294 0.97 -13.39 -6.78
CA LEU A 294 1.21 -12.37 -7.81
C LEU A 294 0.85 -12.87 -9.22
N MET A 295 1.34 -14.05 -9.61
CA MET A 295 1.07 -14.60 -10.96
C MET A 295 -0.41 -14.93 -11.14
N ALA A 296 -1.12 -15.41 -10.11
CA ALA A 296 -2.56 -15.63 -10.17
C ALA A 296 -3.31 -14.31 -10.42
N ALA A 297 -3.02 -13.26 -9.65
CA ALA A 297 -3.62 -11.94 -9.84
C ALA A 297 -3.33 -11.33 -11.22
N LEU A 298 -2.10 -11.44 -11.73
CA LEU A 298 -1.75 -10.93 -13.07
C LEU A 298 -2.39 -11.72 -14.23
N ASN A 299 -2.59 -13.03 -14.06
CA ASN A 299 -3.35 -13.83 -15.05
C ASN A 299 -4.83 -13.42 -15.05
N GLU A 300 -5.42 -13.20 -13.87
CA GLU A 300 -6.81 -12.77 -13.74
C GLU A 300 -7.01 -11.31 -14.24
N ALA A 301 -6.05 -10.41 -13.99
CA ALA A 301 -6.01 -9.08 -14.60
C ALA A 301 -6.02 -9.13 -16.13
N ALA A 302 -5.20 -10.02 -16.72
CA ALA A 302 -5.16 -10.22 -18.16
C ALA A 302 -6.48 -10.82 -18.68
N ARG A 303 -7.07 -11.80 -17.97
CA ARG A 303 -8.35 -12.42 -18.32
C ARG A 303 -9.51 -11.42 -18.30
N LYS A 304 -9.59 -10.52 -17.32
CA LYS A 304 -10.57 -9.42 -17.25
C LYS A 304 -10.44 -8.41 -18.40
N ARG A 305 -9.35 -8.46 -19.16
CA ARG A 305 -9.07 -7.63 -20.35
C ARG A 305 -9.00 -8.46 -21.65
N GLU A 306 -9.53 -9.69 -21.61
CA GLU A 306 -9.58 -10.63 -22.74
C GLU A 306 -8.23 -10.89 -23.41
N MET A 307 -7.13 -10.75 -22.66
CA MET A 307 -5.77 -10.89 -23.15
C MET A 307 -4.98 -11.95 -22.40
N ARG A 308 -3.89 -12.42 -23.02
CA ARG A 308 -2.96 -13.36 -22.38
C ARG A 308 -1.97 -12.61 -21.49
N TYR A 309 -1.56 -13.23 -20.39
CA TYR A 309 -0.52 -12.69 -19.52
C TYR A 309 0.79 -12.32 -20.26
N LYS A 310 1.21 -13.13 -21.24
CA LYS A 310 2.38 -12.83 -22.09
C LYS A 310 2.26 -11.52 -22.88
N ASP A 311 1.04 -11.07 -23.16
CA ASP A 311 0.79 -9.83 -23.90
C ASP A 311 0.66 -8.65 -22.94
N LEU A 312 0.06 -8.85 -21.75
CA LEU A 312 0.12 -7.91 -20.62
C LEU A 312 1.58 -7.56 -20.21
N GLN A 313 2.47 -8.56 -20.18
CA GLN A 313 3.89 -8.35 -19.87
C GLN A 313 4.63 -7.44 -20.86
N LYS A 314 4.16 -7.33 -22.11
CA LYS A 314 4.76 -6.48 -23.16
C LYS A 314 4.31 -5.02 -23.08
N ILE A 315 3.22 -4.73 -22.37
CA ILE A 315 2.68 -3.36 -22.26
C ILE A 315 3.70 -2.44 -21.58
N GLY A 316 3.94 -1.28 -22.16
CA GLY A 316 4.90 -0.30 -21.67
C GLY A 316 4.62 0.20 -20.24
N LYS A 317 5.69 0.60 -19.53
CA LYS A 317 5.58 1.28 -18.23
C LYS A 317 4.73 2.56 -18.39
N GLY A 318 3.86 2.84 -17.43
CA GLY A 318 2.79 3.84 -17.57
C GLY A 318 1.48 3.21 -18.05
N ILE A 319 1.41 2.78 -19.31
CA ILE A 319 0.18 2.15 -19.88
C ILE A 319 -0.22 0.89 -19.10
N ARG A 320 0.75 0.12 -18.59
CA ARG A 320 0.48 -1.11 -17.82
C ARG A 320 -0.40 -0.89 -16.59
N ARG A 321 -0.37 0.29 -15.95
CA ARG A 321 -1.26 0.58 -14.83
C ARG A 321 -2.73 0.50 -15.23
N PHE A 322 -3.11 0.77 -16.49
CA PHE A 322 -4.51 0.62 -16.94
C PHE A 322 -5.06 -0.82 -16.83
N PHE A 323 -4.20 -1.81 -16.55
CA PHE A 323 -4.53 -3.23 -16.50
C PHE A 323 -4.53 -3.79 -15.06
N HIS A 324 -3.63 -3.31 -14.21
CA HIS A 324 -3.54 -3.64 -12.77
C HIS A 324 -2.67 -2.61 -12.02
N ASP A 325 -2.86 -2.44 -10.71
CA ASP A 325 -2.00 -1.58 -9.87
C ASP A 325 -0.71 -2.29 -9.41
N ASP A 326 0.08 -1.64 -8.54
CA ASP A 326 1.24 -2.22 -7.85
C ASP A 326 0.82 -3.34 -6.87
N ILE A 327 1.26 -4.57 -7.15
CA ILE A 327 0.93 -5.76 -6.36
C ILE A 327 2.05 -6.06 -5.38
N THR A 328 1.75 -5.94 -4.08
CA THR A 328 2.65 -6.25 -2.98
C THR A 328 2.01 -7.31 -2.08
N VAL A 329 2.76 -8.36 -1.75
CA VAL A 329 2.27 -9.54 -1.01
C VAL A 329 3.30 -10.01 0.01
N VAL A 330 2.89 -10.12 1.28
CA VAL A 330 3.61 -10.82 2.34
C VAL A 330 2.74 -11.98 2.82
N VAL A 331 3.30 -13.19 2.87
CA VAL A 331 2.65 -14.34 3.53
C VAL A 331 3.44 -14.70 4.78
N VAL A 332 2.76 -14.69 5.92
CA VAL A 332 3.29 -15.13 7.22
C VAL A 332 2.70 -16.49 7.54
N PHE A 333 3.49 -17.56 7.55
CA PHE A 333 3.06 -18.87 8.03
C PHE A 333 3.13 -18.93 9.57
N ILE A 334 2.17 -19.61 10.18
CA ILE A 334 2.05 -19.76 11.64
C ILE A 334 2.30 -21.23 12.00
N ASP A 335 3.47 -21.51 12.58
CA ASP A 335 3.86 -22.85 13.00
C ASP A 335 3.57 -23.07 14.49
N HIS A 336 2.44 -23.75 14.73
CA HIS A 336 2.00 -24.18 16.07
C HIS A 336 2.67 -25.48 16.54
N GLU A 337 3.20 -26.30 15.64
CA GLU A 337 3.76 -27.62 15.93
C GLU A 337 5.30 -27.61 15.93
N MET A 338 5.93 -27.19 17.03
CA MET A 338 7.35 -27.50 17.29
C MET A 338 7.60 -27.86 18.76
N GLY A 339 7.29 -29.11 19.11
CA GLY A 339 7.89 -29.74 20.29
C GLY A 339 9.40 -29.93 20.09
N GLY A 340 10.21 -29.13 20.79
CA GLY A 340 11.64 -29.38 21.04
C GLY A 340 12.64 -29.19 19.89
N LYS A 341 12.25 -29.28 18.61
CA LYS A 341 13.19 -29.06 17.49
C LYS A 341 13.35 -27.57 17.17
N LYS A 342 14.49 -27.00 17.59
CA LYS A 342 14.99 -25.70 17.10
C LYS A 342 15.27 -25.79 15.59
N VAL A 343 14.29 -25.44 14.76
CA VAL A 343 14.57 -24.99 13.41
C VAL A 343 15.17 -23.59 13.51
N THR A 344 16.38 -23.39 13.00
CA THR A 344 16.94 -22.04 12.78
C THR A 344 16.15 -21.36 11.68
N VAL A 345 15.01 -20.76 12.05
CA VAL A 345 14.33 -19.76 11.24
C VAL A 345 15.28 -18.57 11.14
N PRO A 346 15.78 -18.20 9.96
CA PRO A 346 16.60 -17.01 9.83
C PRO A 346 15.77 -15.79 10.22
N GLU A 347 16.35 -14.81 10.91
CA GLU A 347 15.68 -13.59 11.35
C GLU A 347 15.49 -12.62 10.15
N LEU A 348 14.73 -13.09 9.15
CA LEU A 348 14.59 -12.51 7.82
C LEU A 348 13.55 -11.40 7.80
N SER A 349 13.95 -10.27 8.38
CA SER A 349 13.41 -8.98 7.99
C SER A 349 13.87 -8.63 6.56
N ILE A 350 13.18 -9.18 5.56
CA ILE A 350 13.44 -8.88 4.15
C ILE A 350 12.87 -7.50 3.84
N LYS A 351 13.74 -6.54 3.51
CA LYS A 351 13.33 -5.27 2.91
C LYS A 351 12.95 -5.50 1.44
N GLY A 352 11.76 -5.07 1.05
CA GLY A 352 11.37 -5.01 -0.36
C GLY A 352 12.07 -3.88 -1.12
N PHE A 353 13.27 -4.14 -1.67
CA PHE A 353 13.87 -3.31 -2.72
C PHE A 353 15.01 -4.03 -3.46
N ILE A 354 14.80 -4.39 -4.73
CA ILE A 354 15.87 -4.47 -5.74
C ILE A 354 15.34 -3.79 -6.99
N ASP A 355 15.91 -2.63 -7.33
CA ASP A 355 15.45 -1.77 -8.42
C ASP A 355 16.65 -1.25 -9.24
N THR A 356 17.63 -2.13 -9.44
CA THR A 356 18.83 -1.91 -10.26
C THR A 356 18.91 -2.94 -11.38
N VAL A 357 19.11 -2.49 -12.62
CA VAL A 357 19.62 -3.36 -13.68
C VAL A 357 21.13 -3.48 -13.48
N GLY A 358 21.55 -4.56 -12.84
CA GLY A 358 22.96 -4.87 -12.58
C GLY A 358 23.10 -6.19 -11.81
N PRO A 359 24.19 -6.96 -12.00
CA PRO A 359 24.38 -8.22 -11.29
C PRO A 359 24.52 -7.98 -9.78
N SER A 360 23.78 -8.76 -8.98
CA SER A 360 23.83 -8.68 -7.52
C SER A 360 25.15 -9.26 -7.00
N ASN A 361 25.94 -8.47 -6.28
CA ASN A 361 27.18 -8.91 -5.65
C ASN A 361 26.92 -9.75 -4.37
N PHE A 362 26.41 -10.96 -4.55
CA PHE A 362 26.44 -12.01 -3.53
C PHE A 362 27.72 -12.85 -3.68
N ARG A 363 28.86 -12.34 -3.17
CA ARG A 363 30.01 -13.22 -2.89
C ARG A 363 29.85 -13.86 -1.52
N ASN A 364 29.26 -15.06 -1.51
CA ASN A 364 29.75 -16.26 -0.81
C ASN A 364 28.61 -17.20 -0.41
N LEU A 365 28.05 -17.91 -1.38
CA LEU A 365 27.73 -19.33 -1.23
C LEU A 365 28.19 -20.06 -2.50
N ARG A 366 29.46 -20.47 -2.52
CA ARG A 366 29.87 -21.62 -3.33
C ARG A 366 29.50 -22.88 -2.56
N GLY A 367 29.05 -23.91 -3.27
CA GLY A 367 28.83 -25.24 -2.69
C GLY A 367 27.44 -25.40 -2.08
N LEU A 368 26.50 -25.84 -2.90
CA LEU A 368 25.90 -27.17 -2.81
C LEU A 368 25.63 -27.58 -4.28
N GLU A 369 25.92 -28.83 -4.60
CA GLU A 369 26.20 -29.34 -5.96
C GLU A 369 25.02 -29.23 -6.96
#